data_AF-A0A2K3KA45-F1
#
_entry.id   AF-A0A2K3KA45-F1
#
_cell.length_a   1.000
_cell.length_b   1.000
_cell.length_c   1.000
_cell.angle_alpha   90.00
_cell.angle_beta   90.00
_cell.angle_gamma   90.00
#
_symmetry.space_group_name_H-M   'P 1'
#
loop_
_entity.id
_entity.type
_entity.pdbx_description
1 polymer ?
#
loop_
_entity_poly.entity_id
_entity_poly.type
_entity_poly.pdbx_seq_one_letter_code
_entity_poly.pdbx_strand_id
1 'polypeptide(L)'
;MTNPTFTQFYESWYSQFNNLIHQLTISSSQTENSEELILKVMSHYEDYYNAKSMAAEKDPLHVLSSPWATSLERSLHWIAGWRPTTAFHLIYTESSLLFESHIVDILRGFTTGDLRDLSPNQFRRVSDLQCDT
;
A
#
# COMPACT_ATOMS: atom_id res chain seq x y z
N MET A 1 -13.55 9.76 -19.46
CA MET A 1 -13.91 9.53 -18.05
C MET A 1 -12.64 9.08 -17.34
N THR A 2 -12.05 9.92 -16.49
CA THR A 2 -10.89 9.56 -15.68
C THR A 2 -11.35 8.62 -14.58
N ASN A 3 -10.79 7.41 -14.50
CA ASN A 3 -11.06 6.52 -13.38
C ASN A 3 -10.76 7.26 -12.07
N PRO A 4 -11.69 7.29 -11.10
CA PRO A 4 -11.47 7.96 -9.83
C PRO A 4 -10.24 7.34 -9.15
N THR A 5 -9.43 8.17 -8.50
CA THR A 5 -8.31 7.66 -7.70
C THR A 5 -8.86 6.81 -6.57
N PHE A 6 -8.08 5.81 -6.10
CA PHE A 6 -8.53 4.96 -5.02
C PHE A 6 -8.94 5.77 -3.77
N THR A 7 -8.27 6.91 -3.52
CA THR A 7 -8.65 7.83 -2.44
C THR A 7 -10.09 8.34 -2.57
N GLN A 8 -10.52 8.75 -3.77
CA GLN A 8 -11.89 9.21 -4.01
C GLN A 8 -12.91 8.08 -3.82
N PHE A 9 -12.57 6.87 -4.29
CA PHE A 9 -13.37 5.68 -4.04
C PHE A 9 -13.50 5.41 -2.53
N TYR A 10 -12.38 5.43 -1.80
CA TYR A 10 -12.32 5.17 -0.37
C TYR A 10 -13.17 6.16 0.43
N GLU A 11 -13.10 7.46 0.14
CA GLU A 11 -13.91 8.48 0.84
C GLU A 11 -15.41 8.24 0.64
N SER A 12 -15.84 7.97 -0.60
CA SER A 12 -17.24 7.64 -0.90
C SER A 12 -17.67 6.34 -0.22
N TRP A 13 -16.84 5.30 -0.32
CA TRP A 13 -17.08 3.99 0.27
C TRP A 13 -17.21 4.10 1.80
N TYR A 14 -16.33 4.87 2.45
CA TYR A 14 -16.31 5.08 3.90
C TYR A 14 -17.55 5.82 4.39
N SER A 15 -18.01 6.84 3.64
CA SER A 15 -19.27 7.54 3.95
C SER A 15 -20.47 6.58 3.91
N GLN A 16 -20.56 5.74 2.88
CA GLN A 16 -21.62 4.75 2.73
C GLN A 16 -21.53 3.66 3.82
N PHE A 17 -20.33 3.22 4.15
CA PHE A 17 -20.08 2.26 5.21
C PHE A 17 -20.55 2.76 6.57
N ASN A 18 -20.21 4.00 6.94
CA ASN A 18 -20.69 4.62 8.18
C ASN A 18 -22.22 4.68 8.25
N ASN A 19 -22.87 4.98 7.12
CA ASN A 19 -24.33 4.97 7.06
C ASN A 19 -24.91 3.57 7.28
N LEU A 20 -24.33 2.53 6.67
CA LEU A 20 -24.75 1.14 6.85
C LEU A 20 -24.56 0.67 8.30
N ILE A 21 -23.43 0.99 8.92
CA ILE A 21 -23.17 0.65 10.33
C ILE A 21 -24.14 1.36 11.27
N HIS A 22 -24.46 2.64 10.99
CA HIS A 22 -25.46 3.37 11.75
C HIS A 22 -26.86 2.73 11.63
N GLN A 23 -27.25 2.32 10.42
CA GLN A 23 -28.51 1.58 10.21
C GLN A 23 -28.51 0.25 10.96
N LEU A 24 -27.43 -0.51 10.92
CA LEU A 24 -27.29 -1.79 11.60
C LEU A 24 -27.36 -1.63 13.13
N THR A 25 -26.79 -0.55 13.67
CA THR A 25 -26.85 -0.22 15.10
C THR A 25 -28.28 0.09 15.55
N ILE A 26 -29.05 0.82 14.74
CA ILE A 26 -30.46 1.13 15.04
C ILE A 26 -31.31 -0.14 14.91
N SER A 27 -31.15 -0.90 13.83
CA SER A 27 -31.90 -2.13 13.56
C SER A 27 -31.59 -3.26 14.52
N SER A 28 -30.43 -3.27 15.18
CA SER A 28 -30.13 -4.22 16.26
C SER A 28 -31.15 -4.16 17.42
N SER A 29 -31.88 -3.05 17.57
CA SER A 29 -32.95 -2.91 18.57
C SER A 29 -34.32 -3.40 18.08
N GLN A 30 -34.48 -3.67 16.78
CA GLN A 30 -35.71 -4.06 16.11
C GLN A 30 -35.44 -5.33 15.27
N THR A 31 -35.69 -6.50 15.87
CA THR A 31 -35.23 -7.83 15.46
C THR A 31 -35.55 -8.31 14.04
N GLU A 32 -36.35 -7.60 13.24
CA GLU A 32 -36.93 -8.16 12.01
C GLU A 32 -36.17 -7.88 10.69
N ASN A 33 -35.08 -7.11 10.67
CA ASN A 33 -34.35 -6.78 9.42
C ASN A 33 -32.81 -6.87 9.49
N SER A 34 -32.26 -7.51 10.52
CA SER A 34 -30.81 -7.51 10.76
C SER A 34 -30.02 -8.34 9.75
N GLU A 35 -30.57 -9.44 9.23
CA GLU A 35 -29.83 -10.35 8.32
C GLU A 35 -29.53 -9.71 6.96
N GLU A 36 -30.50 -9.04 6.34
CA GLU A 36 -30.32 -8.36 5.05
C GLU A 36 -29.30 -7.22 5.15
N LEU A 37 -29.34 -6.47 6.27
CA LEU A 37 -28.38 -5.41 6.57
C LEU A 37 -26.96 -5.96 6.76
N ILE A 38 -26.80 -7.10 7.45
CA ILE A 38 -25.51 -7.77 7.60
C ILE A 38 -24.98 -8.20 6.24
N LEU A 39 -25.79 -8.84 5.40
CA LEU A 39 -25.40 -9.25 4.04
C LEU A 39 -24.96 -8.06 3.20
N LYS A 40 -25.68 -6.94 3.30
CA LYS A 40 -25.34 -5.70 2.60
C LYS A 40 -24.01 -5.12 3.07
N VAL A 41 -23.73 -5.13 4.37
CA VAL A 41 -22.43 -4.71 4.92
C VAL A 41 -21.30 -5.63 4.45
N MET A 42 -21.53 -6.95 4.43
CA MET A 42 -20.54 -7.92 3.97
C MET A 42 -20.21 -7.73 2.48
N SER A 43 -21.22 -7.56 1.64
CA SER A 43 -21.04 -7.26 0.21
C SER A 43 -20.31 -5.92 0.01
N HIS A 44 -20.65 -4.88 0.78
CA HIS A 44 -19.95 -3.59 0.72
C HIS A 44 -18.48 -3.71 1.12
N TYR A 45 -18.15 -4.60 2.06
CA TYR A 45 -16.77 -4.92 2.42
C TYR A 45 -16.02 -5.68 1.32
N GLU A 46 -16.68 -6.61 0.64
CA GLU A 46 -16.10 -7.35 -0.49
C GLU A 46 -15.71 -6.39 -1.62
N ASP A 47 -16.58 -5.43 -1.95
CA ASP A 47 -16.30 -4.39 -2.94
C ASP A 47 -15.05 -3.56 -2.60
N TYR A 48 -14.84 -3.25 -1.31
CA TYR A 48 -13.63 -2.55 -0.86
C TYR A 48 -12.37 -3.37 -1.11
N TYR A 49 -12.38 -4.65 -0.75
CA TYR A 49 -11.21 -5.51 -0.96
C TYR A 49 -10.92 -5.74 -2.44
N ASN A 50 -11.95 -5.88 -3.27
CA ASN A 50 -11.79 -6.00 -4.72
C ASN A 50 -11.16 -4.74 -5.32
N ALA A 51 -11.69 -3.56 -4.99
CA ALA A 51 -11.12 -2.29 -5.44
C ALA A 51 -9.68 -2.10 -4.94
N LYS A 52 -9.39 -2.51 -3.70
CA LYS A 52 -8.05 -2.41 -3.10
C LYS A 52 -7.07 -3.36 -3.77
N SER A 53 -7.49 -4.57 -4.12
CA SER A 53 -6.69 -5.53 -4.87
C SER A 53 -6.34 -4.99 -6.25
N MET A 54 -7.31 -4.45 -6.99
CA MET A 54 -7.08 -3.83 -8.29
C MET A 54 -6.12 -2.63 -8.20
N ALA A 55 -6.24 -1.81 -7.15
CA ALA A 55 -5.31 -0.71 -6.92
C ALA A 55 -3.89 -1.21 -6.60
N ALA A 56 -3.77 -2.27 -5.81
CA ALA A 56 -2.49 -2.87 -5.45
C ALA A 56 -1.81 -3.55 -6.65
N GLU A 57 -2.57 -4.22 -7.53
CA GLU A 57 -2.05 -4.80 -8.77
C GLU A 57 -1.47 -3.72 -9.70
N LYS A 58 -2.07 -2.53 -9.70
CA LYS A 58 -1.63 -1.41 -10.54
C LYS A 58 -0.43 -0.68 -9.93
N ASP A 59 -0.46 -0.40 -8.63
CA ASP A 59 0.60 0.30 -7.92
C ASP A 59 0.64 -0.16 -6.45
N PRO A 60 1.44 -1.20 -6.13
CA PRO A 60 1.58 -1.70 -4.78
C PRO A 60 2.15 -0.66 -3.82
N LEU A 61 3.06 0.20 -4.29
CA LEU A 61 3.72 1.20 -3.45
C LEU A 61 2.75 2.28 -3.03
N HIS A 62 1.85 2.71 -3.94
CA HIS A 62 0.82 3.68 -3.61
C HIS A 62 -0.16 3.16 -2.56
N VAL A 63 -0.51 1.87 -2.60
CA VAL A 63 -1.38 1.24 -1.59
C VAL A 63 -0.66 1.12 -0.24
N LEU A 64 0.63 0.78 -0.24
CA LEU A 64 1.43 0.65 0.97
C LEU A 64 1.73 2.00 1.65
N SER A 65 1.98 3.04 0.88
CA SER A 65 2.26 4.39 1.37
C SER A 65 1.00 5.22 1.60
N SER A 66 -0.17 4.59 1.51
CA SER A 66 -1.42 5.31 1.39
C SER A 66 -1.75 6.15 2.65
N PRO A 67 -2.14 7.44 2.47
CA PRO A 67 -2.58 8.30 3.57
C PRO A 67 -3.97 7.90 4.10
N TRP A 68 -4.77 7.15 3.34
CA TRP A 68 -6.10 6.70 3.75
C TRP A 68 -6.07 5.39 4.56
N ALA A 69 -4.91 4.70 4.63
CA ALA A 69 -4.78 3.51 5.45
C ALA A 69 -4.72 3.86 6.95
N THR A 70 -5.52 3.15 7.75
CA THR A 70 -5.50 3.28 9.21
C THR A 70 -4.18 2.82 9.81
N SER A 71 -3.87 3.23 11.04
CA SER A 71 -2.67 2.75 11.75
C SER A 71 -2.70 1.23 11.95
N LEU A 72 -3.88 0.65 12.19
CA LEU A 72 -4.09 -0.80 12.28
C LEU A 72 -3.81 -1.50 10.94
N GLU A 73 -4.34 -0.98 9.84
CA GLU A 73 -4.05 -1.56 8.52
C GLU A 73 -2.55 -1.51 8.21
N ARG A 74 -1.88 -0.40 8.53
CA ARG A 74 -0.42 -0.27 8.35
C ARG A 74 0.36 -1.26 9.22
N SER A 75 -0.03 -1.47 10.49
CA SER A 75 0.64 -2.45 11.34
C SER A 75 0.35 -3.90 10.93
N LEU A 76 -0.83 -4.18 10.36
CA LEU A 76 -1.14 -5.51 9.82
C LEU A 76 -0.24 -5.88 8.63
N HIS A 77 0.16 -4.92 7.79
CA HIS A 77 1.16 -5.18 6.75
C HIS A 77 2.50 -5.63 7.37
N TRP A 78 2.89 -5.04 8.51
CA TRP A 78 4.12 -5.44 9.22
C TRP A 78 4.02 -6.85 9.79
N ILE A 79 2.85 -7.19 10.37
CA ILE A 79 2.58 -8.53 10.94
C ILE A 79 2.50 -9.58 9.82
N ALA A 80 1.94 -9.23 8.66
CA ALA A 80 1.86 -10.09 7.47
C ALA A 80 3.22 -10.31 6.77
N GLY A 81 4.32 -9.77 7.32
CA GLY A 81 5.68 -10.02 6.84
C GLY A 81 6.27 -8.91 5.97
N TRP A 82 5.49 -7.88 5.63
CA TRP A 82 6.00 -6.72 4.90
C TRP A 82 6.47 -5.62 5.86
N ARG A 83 7.76 -5.65 6.20
CA ARG A 83 8.41 -4.56 6.96
C ARG A 83 8.99 -3.55 5.97
N PRO A 84 8.87 -2.22 6.22
CA PRO A 84 9.51 -1.20 5.38
C PRO A 84 11.01 -1.44 5.17
N THR A 85 11.70 -2.00 6.17
CA THR A 85 13.11 -2.40 6.09
C THR A 85 13.40 -3.43 4.99
N THR A 86 12.44 -4.28 4.63
CA THR A 86 12.58 -5.25 3.54
C THR A 86 12.79 -4.56 2.19
N ALA A 87 12.16 -3.41 1.95
CA ALA A 87 12.37 -2.64 0.73
C ALA A 87 13.80 -2.08 0.66
N PHE A 88 14.32 -1.58 1.78
CA PHE A 88 15.71 -1.11 1.86
C PHE A 88 16.71 -2.25 1.66
N HIS A 89 16.46 -3.42 2.25
CA HIS A 89 17.29 -4.61 2.03
C HIS A 89 17.27 -5.06 0.57
N LEU A 90 16.10 -5.08 -0.08
CA LEU A 90 16.00 -5.43 -1.50
C LEU A 90 16.78 -4.44 -2.37
N ILE A 91 16.62 -3.14 -2.15
CA ILE A 91 17.37 -2.10 -2.89
C ILE A 91 18.88 -2.32 -2.72
N TYR A 92 19.35 -2.56 -1.49
CA TYR A 92 20.77 -2.77 -1.23
C TYR A 92 21.28 -4.06 -1.87
N THR A 93 20.55 -5.18 -1.74
CA THR A 93 20.93 -6.47 -2.31
C THR A 93 20.95 -6.44 -3.84
N GLU A 94 19.90 -5.93 -4.48
CA GLU A 94 19.86 -5.79 -5.94
C GLU A 94 20.94 -4.83 -6.44
N SER A 95 21.11 -3.67 -5.78
CA SER A 95 22.16 -2.73 -6.14
C SER A 95 23.55 -3.36 -6.01
N SER A 96 23.81 -4.14 -4.95
CA SER A 96 25.11 -4.77 -4.72
C SER A 96 25.40 -5.90 -5.72
N LEU A 97 24.40 -6.74 -6.04
CA LEU A 97 24.52 -7.82 -7.03
C LEU A 97 24.70 -7.29 -8.46
N LEU A 98 23.93 -6.25 -8.83
CA LEU A 98 24.02 -5.59 -10.13
C LEU A 98 25.26 -4.69 -10.26
N PHE A 99 25.82 -4.23 -9.14
CA PHE A 99 27.12 -3.55 -9.11
C PHE A 99 28.23 -4.53 -9.50
N GLU A 100 28.26 -5.71 -8.89
CA GLU A 100 29.33 -6.72 -9.06
C GLU A 100 29.43 -7.24 -10.51
N SER A 101 28.32 -7.49 -11.18
CA SER A 101 28.28 -8.05 -12.54
C SER A 101 28.79 -7.10 -13.65
N HIS A 102 28.81 -5.79 -13.40
CA HIS A 102 29.11 -4.78 -14.42
C HIS A 102 30.10 -3.71 -13.93
N ILE A 103 30.87 -3.98 -12.86
CA ILE A 103 31.90 -3.07 -12.29
C ILE A 103 32.80 -2.49 -13.39
N VAL A 104 33.13 -3.29 -14.41
CA VAL A 104 33.99 -2.88 -15.52
C VAL A 104 33.35 -1.78 -16.38
N ASP A 105 32.03 -1.81 -16.57
CA ASP A 105 31.31 -0.81 -17.36
C ASP A 105 31.11 0.51 -16.60
N ILE A 106 30.94 0.45 -15.28
CA ILE A 106 30.92 1.64 -14.40
C ILE A 106 32.30 2.31 -14.36
N LEU A 107 33.38 1.54 -14.23
CA LEU A 107 34.75 2.07 -14.26
C LEU A 107 35.08 2.72 -15.62
N ARG A 108 34.34 2.37 -16.68
CA ARG A 108 34.41 2.98 -18.02
C ARG A 108 33.45 4.16 -18.22
N GLY A 109 32.58 4.45 -17.25
CA GLY A 109 31.72 5.63 -17.22
C GLY A 109 30.33 5.48 -17.85
N PHE A 110 29.82 4.26 -18.05
CA PHE A 110 28.48 4.05 -18.59
C PHE A 110 27.41 3.99 -17.48
N THR A 111 26.38 4.84 -17.58
CA THR A 111 25.19 4.86 -16.70
C THR A 111 24.10 3.98 -17.31
N THR A 112 23.53 3.05 -16.54
CA THR A 112 22.65 1.98 -17.06
C THR A 112 21.16 2.34 -16.98
N GLY A 113 20.78 3.42 -16.30
CA GLY A 113 19.40 3.91 -16.16
C GLY A 113 18.55 3.14 -15.14
N ASP A 114 19.16 2.29 -14.31
CA ASP A 114 18.50 1.42 -13.33
C ASP A 114 18.84 1.84 -11.88
N LEU A 115 18.32 1.16 -10.86
CA LEU A 115 18.62 1.34 -9.41
C LEU A 115 20.14 1.39 -9.10
N ARG A 116 20.95 0.90 -10.02
CA ARG A 116 22.41 0.96 -10.05
C ARG A 116 23.01 2.37 -10.20
N ASP A 117 22.28 3.32 -10.77
CA ASP A 117 22.73 4.70 -11.01
C ASP A 117 22.53 5.61 -9.78
N LEU A 118 22.08 5.05 -8.65
CA LEU A 118 21.91 5.80 -7.41
C LEU A 118 23.27 6.35 -6.94
N SER A 119 23.40 7.68 -6.97
CA SER A 119 24.62 8.34 -6.48
C SER A 119 24.82 8.09 -4.97
N PRO A 120 26.07 8.21 -4.47
CA PRO A 120 26.37 8.08 -3.04
C PRO A 120 25.51 8.97 -2.13
N ASN A 121 25.09 10.14 -2.62
CA ASN A 121 24.22 11.05 -1.88
C ASN A 121 22.77 10.52 -1.77
N GLN A 122 22.27 9.78 -2.78
CA GLN A 122 20.95 9.14 -2.71
C GLN A 122 20.97 7.93 -1.77
N PHE A 123 22.05 7.13 -1.78
CA PHE A 123 22.22 6.05 -0.79
C PHE A 123 22.28 6.58 0.64
N ARG A 124 22.98 7.70 0.87
CA ARG A 124 23.01 8.34 2.20
C ARG A 124 21.62 8.77 2.64
N ARG A 125 20.82 9.41 1.77
CA ARG A 125 19.43 9.77 2.08
C ARG A 125 18.55 8.57 2.40
N VAL A 126 18.74 7.45 1.68
CA VAL A 126 18.05 6.19 1.96
C VAL A 126 18.45 5.63 3.32
N SER A 127 19.74 5.69 3.66
CA SER A 127 20.26 5.28 4.98
C SER A 127 19.71 6.15 6.10
N ASP A 128 19.65 7.47 5.91
CA ASP A 128 19.12 8.41 6.90
C ASP A 128 17.63 8.12 7.17
N LEU A 129 16.85 7.89 6.10
CA LEU A 129 15.42 7.50 6.21
C LEU A 129 15.22 6.18 6.97
N GLN A 130 16.10 5.19 6.76
CA GLN A 130 16.03 3.93 7.51
C GLN A 130 16.34 4.14 9.01
N CYS A 131 17.22 5.07 9.37
CA CYS A 131 17.53 5.39 10.76
C CYS A 131 16.41 6.17 11.47
N ASP A 132 15.60 6.91 10.72
CA ASP A 132 14.48 7.72 11.24
C ASP A 132 13.16 6.93 11.38
N THR A 133 13.09 5.69 10.87
CA THR A 133 11.89 4.82 10.91
C THR A 133 11.94 3.82 12.07
#